data_AF-A0A956DIQ5-F1
#
_entry.id   AF-A0A956DIQ5-F1
#
_cell.length_a   1.000
_cell.length_b   1.000
_cell.length_c   1.000
_cell.angle_alpha   90.00
_cell.angle_beta   90.00
_cell.angle_gamma   90.00
#
_symmetry.space_group_name_H-M   'P 1'
#
loop_
_entity.id
_entity.type
_entity.pdbx_description
1 polymer ?
#
loop_
_entity_poly.entity_id
_entity_poly.type
_entity_poly.pdbx_seq_one_letter_code
_entity_poly.pdbx_strand_id
1 'polypeptide(L)'
;EASGVGMRLEGEALRTAPLVAASRRLADGADEVAVRAKARAFALHGGEDYALVVTVPDGAAPVAGFRRIGRCVAPSARPLVVAEGDEELTVEPRGWDHFSAAGA
;
A
#
# COMPACT_ATOMS: atom_id res chain seq x y z
N GLU A 1 -1.87 16.93 1.03
CA GLU A 1 -0.79 16.84 0.02
C GLU A 1 -1.25 17.38 -1.33
N ALA A 2 -0.34 17.56 -2.29
CA ALA A 2 -0.43 18.43 -3.48
C ALA A 2 -1.80 18.52 -4.19
N SER A 3 -2.56 17.42 -4.26
CA SER A 3 -3.88 17.38 -4.92
C SER A 3 -5.08 17.69 -4.03
N GLY A 4 -4.89 17.90 -2.72
CA GLY A 4 -5.96 18.25 -1.78
C GLY A 4 -6.98 17.14 -1.49
N VAL A 5 -6.63 15.88 -1.75
CA VAL A 5 -7.51 14.69 -1.55
C VAL A 5 -6.91 13.70 -0.57
N GLY A 6 -7.76 12.83 -0.03
CA GLY A 6 -7.32 11.61 0.67
C GLY A 6 -7.34 10.39 -0.25
N MET A 7 -6.83 9.26 0.23
CA MET A 7 -6.82 7.99 -0.48
C MET A 7 -7.34 6.85 0.41
N ARG A 8 -8.18 5.99 -0.17
CA ARG A 8 -8.56 4.70 0.41
C ARG A 8 -8.07 3.58 -0.50
N LEU A 9 -7.12 2.79 0.01
CA LEU A 9 -6.56 1.64 -0.68
C LEU A 9 -7.30 0.36 -0.26
N GLU A 10 -7.39 -0.61 -1.16
CA GLU A 10 -7.91 -1.94 -0.87
C GLU A 10 -6.74 -2.88 -0.56
N GLY A 11 -6.66 -3.40 0.67
CA GLY A 11 -5.52 -4.19 1.14
C GLY A 11 -5.23 -5.41 0.28
N GLU A 12 -6.27 -6.12 -0.15
CA GLU A 12 -6.13 -7.28 -1.04
C GLU A 12 -5.52 -6.92 -2.40
N ALA A 13 -5.80 -5.73 -2.93
CA ALA A 13 -5.25 -5.30 -4.22
C ALA A 13 -3.73 -5.05 -4.15
N LEU A 14 -3.22 -4.63 -2.98
CA LEU A 14 -1.80 -4.40 -2.71
C LEU A 14 -1.01 -5.70 -2.57
N ARG A 15 -1.66 -6.80 -2.15
CA ARG A 15 -1.02 -8.11 -1.93
C ARG A 15 -0.97 -8.92 -3.21
N THR A 16 -0.04 -8.57 -4.10
CA THR A 16 0.18 -9.38 -5.32
C THR A 16 0.67 -10.78 -4.97
N ALA A 17 0.38 -11.77 -5.82
CA ALA A 17 0.82 -13.15 -5.58
C ALA A 17 2.35 -13.28 -5.45
N PRO A 18 3.18 -12.59 -6.28
CA PRO A 18 4.63 -12.58 -6.08
C PRO A 18 5.04 -12.01 -4.71
N LEU A 19 4.39 -10.93 -4.28
CA LEU A 19 4.69 -10.29 -3.01
C LEU A 19 4.34 -11.19 -1.81
N VAL A 20 3.16 -11.82 -1.82
CA VAL A 20 2.76 -12.78 -0.79
C VAL A 20 3.71 -13.98 -0.75
N ALA A 21 4.12 -14.50 -1.90
CA ALA A 21 5.07 -15.60 -1.98
C ALA A 21 6.45 -15.22 -1.39
N ALA A 22 6.95 -14.02 -1.69
CA ALA A 22 8.18 -13.50 -1.11
C ALA A 22 8.05 -13.30 0.40
N SER A 23 6.94 -12.70 0.86
CA SER A 23 6.67 -12.52 2.29
C SER A 23 6.60 -13.84 3.05
N ARG A 24 5.98 -14.88 2.47
CA ARG A 24 5.92 -16.21 3.08
C ARG A 24 7.31 -16.83 3.26
N ARG A 25 8.18 -16.71 2.24
CA ARG A 25 9.57 -17.17 2.33
C ARG A 25 10.36 -16.43 3.41
N LEU A 26 10.11 -15.14 3.58
CA LEU A 26 10.79 -14.26 4.55
C LEU A 26 10.17 -14.27 5.95
N ALA A 27 9.06 -14.98 6.17
CA ALA A 27 8.36 -15.04 7.44
C ALA A 27 8.60 -16.34 8.22
N ASP A 28 9.40 -17.27 7.68
CA ASP A 28 9.90 -18.50 8.33
C ASP A 28 8.90 -19.21 9.27
N GLY A 29 7.86 -19.82 8.69
CA GLY A 29 6.87 -20.59 9.44
C GLY A 29 5.78 -19.76 10.13
N ALA A 30 5.74 -18.44 9.92
CA ALA A 30 4.64 -17.60 10.41
C ALA A 30 3.28 -17.99 9.81
N ASP A 31 2.22 -17.67 10.55
CA ASP A 31 0.84 -17.85 10.11
C ASP A 31 0.46 -16.93 8.93
N GLU A 32 -0.70 -17.20 8.34
CA GLU A 32 -1.20 -16.47 7.18
C GLU A 32 -1.47 -14.98 7.49
N VAL A 33 -1.82 -14.64 8.73
CA VAL A 33 -2.07 -13.26 9.15
C VAL A 33 -0.77 -12.46 9.12
N ALA A 34 0.30 -13.02 9.68
CA ALA A 34 1.62 -12.43 9.67
C ALA A 34 2.20 -12.30 8.25
N VAL A 35 1.98 -13.30 7.39
CA VAL A 35 2.39 -13.24 5.98
C VAL A 35 1.68 -12.09 5.25
N ARG A 36 0.36 -11.94 5.44
CA ARG A 36 -0.43 -10.84 4.85
C ARG A 36 0.02 -9.47 5.35
N ALA A 37 0.27 -9.35 6.66
CA ALA A 37 0.78 -8.12 7.26
C ALA A 37 2.15 -7.74 6.69
N LYS A 38 3.06 -8.71 6.52
CA LYS A 38 4.38 -8.50 5.91
C LYS A 38 4.28 -8.11 4.44
N ALA A 39 3.39 -8.75 3.66
CA ALA A 39 3.16 -8.38 2.27
C ALA A 39 2.63 -6.95 2.14
N ARG A 40 1.68 -6.54 2.98
CA ARG A 40 1.21 -5.15 3.04
C ARG A 40 2.34 -4.19 3.40
N ALA A 41 3.16 -4.53 4.40
CA ALA A 41 4.28 -3.69 4.82
C ALA A 41 5.27 -3.46 3.68
N PHE A 42 5.62 -4.49 2.90
CA PHE A 42 6.45 -4.32 1.71
C PHE A 42 5.76 -3.48 0.62
N ALA A 43 4.46 -3.69 0.36
CA ALA A 43 3.75 -2.90 -0.64
C ALA A 43 3.68 -1.40 -0.31
N LEU A 44 3.60 -1.05 0.97
CA LEU A 44 3.45 0.35 1.42
C LEU A 44 4.78 1.03 1.73
N HIS A 45 5.80 0.27 2.14
CA HIS A 45 7.03 0.82 2.73
C HIS A 45 8.32 0.18 2.21
N GLY A 46 8.24 -0.75 1.25
CA GLY A 46 9.42 -1.42 0.69
C GLY A 46 10.36 -0.47 -0.05
N GLY A 47 9.80 0.46 -0.83
CA GLY A 47 10.58 1.39 -1.65
C GLY A 47 11.24 0.71 -2.86
N GLU A 48 11.95 1.50 -3.67
CA GLU A 48 12.78 1.03 -4.80
C GLU A 48 12.09 0.18 -5.88
N ASP A 49 10.76 0.14 -5.91
CA ASP A 49 10.01 -0.59 -6.94
C ASP A 49 10.07 0.07 -8.33
N TYR A 50 10.41 1.37 -8.39
CA TYR A 50 10.36 2.21 -9.59
C TYR A 50 9.03 2.10 -10.36
N ALA A 51 7.94 1.79 -9.65
CA ALA A 51 6.60 1.66 -10.20
C ALA A 51 5.91 3.02 -10.35
N LEU A 52 4.90 3.08 -11.22
CA LEU A 52 4.04 4.26 -11.38
C LEU A 52 2.78 4.12 -10.51
N VAL A 53 2.46 5.19 -9.77
CA VAL A 53 1.18 5.36 -9.07
C VAL A 53 0.45 6.53 -9.71
N VAL A 54 -0.73 6.29 -10.27
CA VAL A 54 -1.53 7.29 -10.98
C VAL A 54 -2.99 7.19 -10.58
N THR A 55 -3.72 8.29 -10.75
CA THR A 55 -5.18 8.34 -10.59
C THR A 55 -5.84 8.48 -11.95
N VAL A 56 -7.04 7.90 -12.09
CA VAL A 56 -7.88 8.03 -13.28
C VAL A 56 -9.33 8.27 -12.84
N PRO A 57 -10.17 8.91 -13.68
CA PRO A 57 -11.58 9.07 -13.37
C PRO A 57 -12.26 7.72 -13.10
N ASP A 58 -13.23 7.70 -12.19
CA ASP A 58 -14.05 6.51 -12.01
C ASP A 58 -14.81 6.17 -13.31
N GLY A 59 -14.90 4.87 -13.61
CA GLY A 59 -15.50 4.38 -14.85
C GLY A 59 -14.60 4.47 -16.10
N ALA A 60 -13.39 5.04 -15.98
CA ALA A 60 -12.41 4.97 -17.06
C ALA A 60 -12.02 3.51 -17.38
N ALA A 61 -11.69 3.25 -18.64
CA ALA A 61 -11.19 1.94 -19.05
C ALA A 61 -9.91 1.58 -18.26
N PRO A 62 -9.70 0.29 -17.92
CA PRO A 62 -8.47 -0.14 -17.27
C PRO A 62 -7.24 0.24 -18.09
N VAL A 63 -6.24 0.85 -17.45
CA VAL A 63 -4.96 1.13 -18.08
C VAL A 63 -4.17 -0.17 -18.16
N ALA A 64 -3.76 -0.57 -19.37
CA ALA A 64 -3.03 -1.82 -19.57
C ALA A 64 -1.75 -1.84 -18.72
N GLY A 65 -1.51 -2.95 -18.01
CA GLY A 65 -0.37 -3.11 -17.11
C GLY A 65 -0.55 -2.48 -15.72
N PHE A 66 -1.62 -1.72 -15.48
CA PHE A 66 -1.93 -1.17 -14.16
C PHE A 66 -2.91 -2.05 -13.40
N ARG A 67 -2.85 -1.93 -12.07
CA ARG A 67 -3.82 -2.52 -11.15
C ARG A 67 -4.52 -1.39 -10.39
N ARG A 68 -5.85 -1.43 -10.34
CA ARG A 68 -6.60 -0.57 -9.42
C ARG A 68 -6.35 -1.04 -7.99
N ILE A 69 -5.79 -0.16 -7.16
CA ILE A 69 -5.47 -0.44 -5.76
C ILE A 69 -6.32 0.35 -4.76
N GLY A 70 -7.22 1.21 -5.22
CA GLY A 70 -8.01 2.07 -4.35
C GLY A 70 -8.81 3.13 -5.10
N ARG A 71 -9.11 4.22 -4.38
CA ARG A 71 -9.76 5.42 -4.89
C ARG A 71 -9.33 6.67 -4.12
N CYS A 72 -9.40 7.82 -4.79
CA CYS A 72 -9.36 9.11 -4.10
C CYS A 72 -10.65 9.31 -3.30
N VAL A 73 -10.54 9.96 -2.15
CA VAL A 73 -11.66 10.35 -1.30
C VAL A 73 -11.56 11.81 -0.90
N ALA A 74 -12.64 12.37 -0.37
CA ALA A 74 -12.60 13.70 0.23
C ALA A 74 -11.49 13.78 1.29
N PRO A 75 -10.77 14.90 1.40
CA PRO A 75 -9.74 15.07 2.41
C PRO A 75 -10.31 14.86 3.82
N SER A 76 -9.52 14.22 4.69
CA SER A 76 -9.90 13.90 6.06
C SER A 76 -8.68 13.98 6.99
N ALA A 77 -8.90 13.88 8.31
CA ALA A 77 -7.81 13.77 9.29
C ALA A 77 -6.93 12.52 9.09
N ARG A 78 -7.43 11.49 8.39
CA ARG A 78 -6.68 10.30 7.96
C ARG A 78 -6.48 10.38 6.43
N PRO A 79 -5.38 10.97 5.94
CA PRO A 79 -5.21 11.23 4.51
C PRO A 79 -5.01 9.95 3.69
N LEU A 80 -4.55 8.86 4.31
CA LEU A 80 -4.37 7.55 3.69
C LEU A 80 -4.90 6.45 4.64
N VAL A 81 -5.81 5.63 4.13
CA VAL A 81 -6.32 4.44 4.83
C VAL A 81 -6.25 3.21 3.94
N VAL A 82 -6.04 2.05 4.55
CA VAL A 82 -6.09 0.73 3.88
C VAL A 82 -7.26 -0.05 4.45
N ALA A 83 -8.16 -0.49 3.57
CA ALA A 83 -9.27 -1.35 3.93
C ALA A 83 -8.83 -2.81 4.00
N GLU A 84 -9.14 -3.48 5.09
CA GLU A 84 -8.86 -4.90 5.36
C GLU A 84 -10.16 -5.58 5.81
N GLY A 85 -10.93 -6.13 4.87
CA GLY A 85 -12.29 -6.60 5.17
C GLY A 85 -13.17 -5.45 5.63
N ASP A 86 -13.74 -5.57 6.84
CA ASP A 86 -14.59 -4.56 7.47
C ASP A 86 -13.79 -3.51 8.28
N GLU A 87 -12.47 -3.66 8.37
CA GLU A 87 -11.59 -2.75 9.11
C GLU A 87 -10.92 -1.72 8.19
N GLU A 88 -10.63 -0.54 8.75
CA GLU A 88 -9.78 0.47 8.10
C GLU A 88 -8.56 0.77 8.96
N LEU A 89 -7.38 0.54 8.38
CA LEU A 89 -6.11 0.82 9.01
C LEU A 89 -5.60 2.20 8.55
N THR A 90 -5.29 3.08 9.51
CA THR A 90 -4.55 4.31 9.22
C THR A 90 -3.12 3.94 8.85
N VAL A 91 -2.62 4.51 7.75
CA VAL A 91 -1.22 4.34 7.36
C VAL A 91 -0.43 5.55 7.84
N GLU A 92 0.51 5.31 8.75
CA GLU A 92 1.47 6.34 9.14
C GLU A 92 2.45 6.60 7.99
N PRO A 93 2.77 7.86 7.67
CA PRO A 93 3.79 8.19 6.69
C PRO A 93 5.12 7.57 7.10
N ARG A 94 5.61 6.66 6.27
CA ARG A 94 6.93 6.02 6.40
C ARG A 94 7.53 5.94 5.01
N GLY A 95 8.85 5.93 4.95
CA GLY A 95 9.60 5.84 3.70
C GLY A 95 11.06 6.15 3.96
N TRP A 96 11.84 6.08 2.89
CA TRP A 96 13.23 6.49 2.95
C TRP A 96 13.33 8.00 3.20
N ASP A 97 14.06 8.38 4.24
CA ASP A 97 14.48 9.75 4.52
C ASP A 97 16.00 9.74 4.75
N HIS A 98 16.73 10.41 3.87
CA HIS A 98 18.20 10.49 3.86
C HIS A 98 18.81 11.02 5.16
N PHE A 99 18.03 11.77 5.94
CA PHE A 99 18.48 12.41 7.17
C PHE A 99 17.79 11.85 8.42
N SER A 100 16.84 10.93 8.23
CA SER A 100 16.35 10.12 9.34
C SER A 100 17.48 9.20 9.80
N ALA A 101 17.92 9.37 11.05
CA ALA A 101 19.02 8.60 11.59
C ALA A 101 18.62 7.13 11.76
N ALA A 102 18.81 6.31 10.72
CA ALA A 102 19.07 4.88 10.90
C ALA A 102 20.58 4.73 11.21
N GLY A 103 20.99 5.19 12.39
CA GLY A 103 22.39 5.22 12.80
C GLY A 103 22.60 5.84 14.19
N ALA A 104 22.06 5.18 15.22
CA ALA A 104 22.53 5.25 16.60
C ALA A 104 22.31 3.88 17.27
#